data_AF-A0A9Q3BBA9-F1
#
_entry.id   AF-A0A9Q3BBA9-F1
#
_cell.length_a   1.000
_cell.length_b   1.000
_cell.length_c   1.000
_cell.angle_alpha   90.00
_cell.angle_beta   90.00
_cell.angle_gamma   90.00
#
_symmetry.space_group_name_H-M   'P 1'
#
loop_
_entity.id
_entity.type
_entity.pdbx_description
1 polymer ?
#
loop_
_entity_poly.entity_id
_entity_poly.type
_entity_poly.pdbx_seq_one_letter_code
_entity_poly.pdbx_strand_id
1 'polypeptide(L)'
;MLGTKLAFSTAYHPQTDGSAERIIQTMENIIRKFCADGMEYKDHEGYTHDWVTLLPEVQLTYNTSQHSTTGKSPSLAEKGWNPLLPVDHLKRNLLPIHPTAKCPHSTSTILRDLKR
;
A
#
# COMPACT_ATOMS: atom_id res chain seq x y z
N MET A 1 6.77 -15.97 30.75
CA MET A 1 6.22 -14.73 30.18
C MET A 1 7.37 -13.84 29.74
N LEU A 2 7.32 -13.24 28.55
CA LEU A 2 8.44 -12.56 27.87
C LEU A 2 8.76 -11.14 28.41
N GLY A 3 8.53 -10.87 29.71
CA GLY A 3 8.82 -9.56 30.33
C GLY A 3 8.08 -8.35 29.73
N THR A 4 7.07 -8.57 28.88
CA THR A 4 6.37 -7.52 28.14
C THR A 4 5.47 -6.70 29.06
N LYS A 5 5.60 -5.37 29.03
CA LYS A 5 4.68 -4.44 29.71
C LYS A 5 3.55 -4.07 28.76
N LEU A 6 2.31 -4.25 29.23
CA LEU A 6 1.12 -3.82 28.50
C LEU A 6 0.96 -2.31 28.64
N ALA A 7 0.75 -1.62 27.51
CA ALA A 7 0.37 -0.22 27.46
C ALA A 7 -1.04 -0.14 26.88
N PHE A 8 -2.02 0.24 27.71
CA PHE A 8 -3.41 0.39 27.29
C PHE A 8 -3.64 1.81 26.77
N SER A 9 -4.35 1.93 25.64
CA SER A 9 -4.95 3.20 25.23
C SER A 9 -6.12 3.53 26.17
N THR A 10 -6.28 4.81 26.51
CA THR A 10 -7.46 5.29 27.25
C THR A 10 -8.51 5.76 26.25
N ALA A 11 -9.79 5.58 26.59
CA ALA A 11 -10.87 6.13 25.79
C ALA A 11 -10.65 7.64 25.56
N TYR A 12 -10.82 8.10 24.32
CA TYR A 12 -10.66 9.50 23.88
C TYR A 12 -9.23 10.07 23.93
N HIS A 13 -8.18 9.25 24.08
CA HIS A 13 -6.78 9.72 24.01
C HIS A 13 -5.98 8.98 22.91
N PRO A 14 -5.98 9.47 21.67
CA PRO A 14 -5.36 8.81 20.51
C PRO A 14 -3.83 8.83 20.51
N GLN A 15 -3.19 9.39 21.55
CA GLN A 15 -1.74 9.62 21.57
C GLN A 15 -0.92 8.32 21.54
N THR A 16 -1.50 7.18 21.94
CA THR A 16 -0.80 5.89 22.03
C THR A 16 -1.02 5.00 20.81
N ASP A 17 -2.17 5.09 20.13
CA ASP A 17 -2.58 4.16 19.06
C ASP A 17 -2.75 4.83 17.68
N GLY A 18 -2.59 6.15 17.60
CA GLY A 18 -2.88 6.91 16.37
C GLY A 18 -2.07 6.48 15.14
N SER A 19 -0.85 5.95 15.33
CA SER A 19 -0.06 5.41 14.21
C SER A 19 -0.67 4.12 13.65
N ALA A 20 -1.09 3.19 14.50
CA ALA A 20 -1.74 1.96 14.06
C ALA A 20 -3.11 2.26 13.45
N GLU A 21 -3.90 3.14 14.07
CA GLU A 21 -5.19 3.61 13.53
C GLU A 21 -5.04 4.18 12.11
N ARG A 22 -4.01 5.00 11.86
CA ARG A 22 -3.75 5.59 10.54
C ARG A 22 -3.36 4.54 9.50
N ILE A 23 -2.58 3.54 9.91
CA ILE A 23 -2.20 2.40 9.06
C ILE A 23 -3.44 1.59 8.70
N ILE A 24 -4.26 1.23 9.69
CA ILE A 24 -5.49 0.46 9.52
C ILE A 24 -6.43 1.19 8.56
N GLN A 25 -6.68 2.48 8.78
CA GLN A 25 -7.51 3.29 7.89
C GLN A 25 -7.00 3.30 6.44
N THR A 26 -5.68 3.34 6.24
CA THR A 26 -5.08 3.31 4.90
C THR A 26 -5.28 1.95 4.23
N MET A 27 -5.06 0.85 4.96
CA MET A 27 -5.27 -0.51 4.46
C MET A 27 -6.74 -0.76 4.12
N GLU A 28 -7.67 -0.34 4.97
CA GLU A 28 -9.12 -0.43 4.72
C GLU A 28 -9.52 0.30 3.43
N ASN A 29 -8.98 1.49 3.20
CA ASN A 29 -9.27 2.24 1.97
C ASN A 29 -8.76 1.53 0.71
N ILE A 30 -7.60 0.88 0.78
CA ILE A 30 -7.06 0.08 -0.33
C ILE A 30 -7.98 -1.11 -0.59
N ILE A 31 -8.31 -1.88 0.45
CA ILE A 31 -9.20 -3.05 0.36
C ILE A 31 -10.56 -2.65 -0.22
N ARG A 32 -11.15 -1.54 0.26
CA ARG A 32 -12.44 -1.04 -0.23
C ARG A 32 -12.42 -0.71 -1.72
N LYS A 33 -11.37 -0.04 -2.20
CA LYS A 33 -11.18 0.24 -3.64
C LYS A 33 -11.06 -1.07 -4.44
N PHE A 34 -10.30 -2.04 -3.94
CA PHE A 34 -10.16 -3.36 -4.58
C PHE A 34 -11.47 -4.16 -4.62
N CYS A 35 -12.23 -4.22 -3.52
CA CYS A 35 -13.51 -4.93 -3.47
C CYS A 35 -14.59 -4.29 -4.36
N ALA A 36 -14.52 -2.98 -4.60
CA ALA A 36 -15.45 -2.26 -5.47
C ALA A 36 -15.11 -2.44 -6.96
N ASP A 37 -13.83 -2.36 -7.33
CA ASP A 37 -13.43 -2.21 -8.74
C ASP A 37 -12.56 -3.36 -9.29
N GLY A 38 -11.96 -4.18 -8.42
CA GLY A 38 -10.75 -4.94 -8.73
C GLY A 38 -10.92 -6.42 -9.09
N MET A 39 -12.12 -7.01 -9.01
CA MET A 39 -12.30 -8.45 -9.24
C MET A 39 -13.38 -8.78 -10.27
N GLU A 40 -13.09 -9.81 -11.06
CA GLU A 40 -13.94 -10.35 -12.14
C GLU A 40 -15.20 -11.04 -11.58
N TYR A 41 -15.11 -11.58 -10.37
CA TYR A 41 -16.22 -12.27 -9.70
C TYR A 41 -16.87 -11.39 -8.64
N LYS A 42 -17.94 -10.70 -9.03
CA LYS A 42 -18.79 -9.88 -8.16
C LYS A 42 -20.04 -10.67 -7.79
N ASP A 43 -20.52 -10.50 -6.56
CA ASP A 43 -21.82 -11.02 -6.17
C ASP A 43 -22.97 -10.23 -6.83
N HIS A 44 -24.21 -10.64 -6.54
CA HIS A 44 -25.41 -9.97 -7.03
C HIS A 44 -25.54 -8.48 -6.64
N GLU A 45 -24.79 -8.02 -5.63
CA GLU A 45 -24.75 -6.62 -5.19
C GLU A 45 -23.56 -5.85 -5.80
N GLY A 46 -22.73 -6.51 -6.61
CA GLY A 46 -21.58 -5.90 -7.28
C GLY A 46 -20.30 -5.87 -6.43
N TYR A 47 -20.26 -6.56 -5.30
CA TYR A 47 -19.11 -6.59 -4.38
C TYR A 47 -18.40 -7.93 -4.40
N THR A 48 -17.09 -7.90 -4.15
CA THR A 48 -16.31 -9.11 -3.90
C THR A 48 -15.94 -9.20 -2.43
N HIS A 49 -16.18 -10.37 -1.85
CA HIS A 49 -16.03 -10.62 -0.41
C HIS A 49 -14.68 -11.28 -0.05
N ASP A 50 -13.82 -11.57 -1.03
CA ASP A 50 -12.54 -12.21 -0.80
C ASP A 50 -11.42 -11.20 -0.49
N TRP A 51 -11.60 -10.43 0.58
CA TRP A 51 -10.61 -9.45 1.03
C TRP A 51 -9.41 -10.11 1.72
N VAL A 52 -9.55 -11.36 2.18
CA VAL A 52 -8.51 -12.09 2.89
C VAL A 52 -7.35 -12.45 1.96
N THR A 53 -7.65 -12.85 0.71
CA THR A 53 -6.62 -13.14 -0.29
C THR A 53 -5.84 -11.89 -0.74
N LEU A 54 -6.45 -10.71 -0.61
CA LEU A 54 -5.82 -9.42 -0.90
C LEU A 54 -4.85 -8.93 0.20
N LEU A 55 -5.00 -9.40 1.44
CA LEU A 55 -4.20 -8.89 2.57
C LEU A 55 -2.69 -8.93 2.35
N PRO A 56 -2.08 -10.02 1.82
CA PRO A 56 -0.64 -10.06 1.57
C PRO A 56 -0.20 -9.00 0.55
N GLU A 57 -1.00 -8.77 -0.48
CA GLU A 57 -0.71 -7.79 -1.53
C GLU A 57 -0.81 -6.36 -1.01
N VAL A 58 -1.85 -6.08 -0.23
CA VAL A 58 -2.06 -4.76 0.41
C VAL A 58 -0.92 -4.47 1.39
N GLN A 59 -0.55 -5.44 2.23
CA GLN A 59 0.55 -5.30 3.17
C GLN A 59 1.89 -5.04 2.45
N LEU A 60 2.18 -5.80 1.39
CA LEU A 60 3.40 -5.64 0.60
C LEU A 60 3.46 -4.25 -0.07
N THR A 61 2.35 -3.84 -0.68
CA THR A 61 2.24 -2.54 -1.35
C THR A 61 2.39 -1.39 -0.36
N TYR A 62 1.75 -1.49 0.80
CA TYR A 62 1.89 -0.50 1.87
C TYR A 62 3.34 -0.39 2.35
N ASN A 63 3.97 -1.53 2.68
CA ASN A 63 5.32 -1.56 3.25
C ASN A 63 6.39 -1.06 2.29
N THR A 64 6.18 -1.18 0.98
CA THR A 64 7.12 -0.73 -0.06
C THR A 64 6.82 0.68 -0.59
N SER A 65 5.62 1.22 -0.34
CA SER A 65 5.24 2.57 -0.75
C SER A 65 5.92 3.63 0.12
N GLN A 66 6.44 4.68 -0.52
CA GLN A 66 7.04 5.80 0.20
C GLN A 66 5.96 6.69 0.82
N HIS A 67 6.14 7.02 2.10
CA HIS A 67 5.29 7.98 2.80
C HIS A 67 5.78 9.40 2.53
N SER A 68 4.86 10.34 2.30
CA SER A 68 5.19 11.73 1.98
C SER A 68 5.89 12.46 3.13
N THR A 69 5.57 12.11 4.37
CA THR A 69 6.11 12.75 5.57
C THR A 69 7.56 12.35 5.86
N THR A 70 7.90 11.07 5.66
CA THR A 70 9.24 10.54 5.94
C THR A 70 10.12 10.40 4.70
N GLY A 71 9.55 10.46 3.50
CA GLY A 71 10.26 10.22 2.23
C GLY A 71 10.80 8.80 2.08
N LYS A 72 10.44 7.89 2.99
CA LYS A 72 10.89 6.50 3.05
C LYS A 72 9.69 5.56 3.12
N SER A 73 9.88 4.34 2.65
CA SER A 73 8.90 3.27 2.84
C SER A 73 9.04 2.65 4.24
N PRO A 74 7.96 2.12 4.82
CA PRO A 74 8.01 1.46 6.13
C PRO A 74 9.07 0.36 6.22
N SER A 75 9.21 -0.53 5.23
CA SER A 75 10.23 -1.58 5.28
C SER A 75 11.65 -1.03 5.24
N LEU A 76 11.88 0.07 4.53
CA LEU A 76 13.18 0.74 4.53
C LEU A 76 13.48 1.39 5.88
N ALA A 77 12.46 1.96 6.55
CA ALA A 77 12.62 2.58 7.85
C ALA A 77 12.83 1.55 8.98
N GLU A 78 12.12 0.43 8.94
CA GLU A 78 12.14 -0.59 10.00
C GLU A 78 13.26 -1.63 9.81
N LYS A 79 13.44 -2.12 8.58
CA LYS A 79 14.34 -3.24 8.26
C LYS A 79 15.60 -2.80 7.53
N GLY A 80 15.61 -1.58 6.98
CA GLY A 80 16.73 -1.06 6.19
C GLY A 80 16.75 -1.51 4.73
N TRP A 81 15.75 -2.26 4.26
CA TRP A 81 15.67 -2.72 2.86
C TRP A 81 14.22 -2.87 2.40
N ASN A 82 14.03 -2.82 1.08
CA ASN A 82 12.75 -3.11 0.43
C ASN A 82 12.85 -4.41 -0.38
N PRO A 83 11.84 -5.30 -0.32
CA PRO A 83 11.79 -6.46 -1.21
C PRO A 83 11.71 -6.01 -2.67
N LEU A 84 12.30 -6.80 -3.56
CA LEU A 84 12.14 -6.61 -5.00
C LEU A 84 10.73 -7.04 -5.40
N LEU A 85 9.96 -6.13 -5.98
CA LEU A 85 8.63 -6.45 -6.48
C LEU A 85 8.71 -7.00 -7.91
N PRO A 86 7.74 -7.82 -8.35
CA PRO A 86 7.67 -8.29 -9.74
C PRO A 86 7.76 -7.15 -10.77
N VAL A 87 7.17 -5.99 -10.46
CA VAL A 87 7.26 -4.78 -11.31
C VAL A 87 8.68 -4.22 -11.43
N ASP A 88 9.52 -4.40 -10.42
CA ASP A 88 10.91 -3.94 -10.44
C ASP A 88 11.77 -4.86 -11.33
N HIS A 89 11.45 -6.16 -11.34
CA HIS A 89 12.05 -7.11 -12.27
C HIS A 89 11.69 -6.79 -13.72
N LEU A 90 10.41 -6.44 -13.98
CA LEU A 90 9.97 -6.03 -15.30
C LEU A 90 10.66 -4.72 -15.74
N LYS A 91 10.73 -3.72 -14.86
CA LYS A 91 11.40 -2.44 -15.16
C LYS A 91 12.90 -2.57 -15.38
N ARG A 92 13.57 -3.51 -14.70
CA ARG A 92 15.01 -3.74 -14.86
C ARG A 92 15.34 -4.37 -16.23
N ASN A 93 14.41 -5.12 -16.80
CA ASN A 93 14.55 -5.73 -18.13
C ASN A 93 14.07 -4.80 -19.27
N LEU A 94 13.34 -3.73 -18.94
CA LEU A 94 13.08 -2.64 -19.88
C LEU A 94 14.35 -1.79 -19.96
N LEU A 95 15.02 -1.83 -21.10
CA LEU A 95 16.14 -0.92 -21.40
C LEU A 95 15.72 0.53 -21.09
N PRO A 96 16.65 1.39 -20.65
CA PRO A 96 16.34 2.80 -20.43
C PRO A 96 15.71 3.35 -21.70
N ILE A 97 14.41 3.68 -21.63
CA ILE A 97 13.76 4.43 -22.70
C ILE A 97 14.58 5.70 -22.84
N HIS A 98 15.28 5.82 -23.97
CA HIS A 98 16.15 6.93 -24.28
C HIS A 98 15.40 8.25 -24.00
N PRO A 99 16.03 9.32 -23.48
CA PRO A 99 15.35 10.56 -23.10
C PRO A 99 14.44 11.17 -24.18
N THR A 100 14.65 10.78 -25.44
CA THR A 100 13.86 11.18 -26.62
C THR A 100 12.55 10.39 -26.79
N ALA A 101 12.33 9.30 -26.08
CA ALA A 101 11.09 8.54 -26.06
C ALA A 101 10.02 9.25 -25.21
N LYS A 102 9.72 10.51 -25.53
CA LYS A 102 8.49 11.17 -25.08
C LYS A 102 7.32 10.56 -25.83
N CYS A 103 6.72 9.50 -25.30
CA CYS A 103 5.37 9.13 -25.71
C CYS A 103 4.39 10.19 -25.17
N PRO A 104 3.55 10.80 -26.01
CA PRO A 104 2.68 11.93 -25.63
C PRO A 104 1.53 11.54 -24.67
N HIS A 105 1.40 10.27 -24.33
CA HIS A 105 0.49 9.81 -23.27
C HIS A 105 1.31 9.30 -22.09
N SER A 106 1.72 10.25 -21.25
CA SER A 106 2.39 9.97 -20.00
C SER A 106 1.44 9.21 -19.07
N THR A 107 1.75 7.95 -18.80
CA THR A 107 1.15 7.11 -17.76
C THR A 107 1.32 7.66 -16.33
N SER A 108 1.99 8.81 -16.17
CA SER A 108 2.16 9.50 -14.88
C SER A 108 0.89 10.18 -14.33
N THR A 109 -0.17 10.26 -15.13
CA THR A 109 -1.48 10.77 -14.67
C THR A 109 -2.24 9.70 -13.87
N ILE A 110 -2.22 8.44 -14.34
CA ILE A 110 -3.04 7.36 -13.77
C ILE A 110 -2.60 7.00 -12.33
N LEU A 111 -1.30 7.04 -12.04
CA LEU A 111 -0.77 6.73 -10.70
C LEU A 111 -0.93 7.86 -9.68
N ARG A 112 -1.23 9.10 -10.12
CA ARG A 112 -1.54 10.22 -9.22
C ARG A 112 -2.99 10.16 -8.73
N ASP A 113 -3.90 9.69 -9.58
CA ASP A 113 -5.33 9.64 -9.25
C ASP A 113 -5.70 8.52 -8.26
N LEU A 114 -4.86 7.49 -8.13
CA LEU A 114 -5.01 6.46 -7.10
C LEU A 114 -4.57 6.90 -5.69
N LYS A 115 -3.80 8.00 -5.58
CA LYS A 115 -3.32 8.56 -4.30
C LYS A 115 -4.21 9.69 -3.75
N ARG A 116 -5.41 9.90 -4.32
CA ARG A 116 -6.42 10.79 -3.75
C ARG A 116 -7.52 10.02 -3.01
#